data_AF-A0A936GJS1-F1
#
_entry.id   AF-A0A936GJS1-F1
#
_cell.length_a   1.000
_cell.length_b   1.000
_cell.length_c   1.000
_cell.angle_alpha   90.00
_cell.angle_beta   90.00
_cell.angle_gamma   90.00
#
_symmetry.space_group_name_H-M   'P 1'
#
loop_
_entity.id
_entity.type
_entity.pdbx_description
1 polymer ?
#
loop_
_entity_poly.entity_id
_entity_poly.type
_entity_poly.pdbx_seq_one_letter_code
_entity_poly.pdbx_strand_id
1 'polypeptide(L)'
;MSYIKIQCDDCQKVHQIDAKEIDFEQVDSDERQMGAEITYEGNVEIQCDCGKNIEVNHLFWEYPEGVENHKETEVSGGTVVENTL
;
A
#
# COMPACT_ATOMS: atom_id res chain seq x y z
N MET A 1 -10.13 -10.01 3.72
CA MET A 1 -9.41 -9.61 2.50
C MET A 1 -8.93 -8.21 2.77
N SER A 2 -7.64 -7.95 2.65
CA SER A 2 -7.03 -6.64 2.92
C SER A 2 -7.37 -5.62 1.83
N TYR A 3 -7.57 -4.36 2.21
CA TYR A 3 -7.93 -3.25 1.33
C TYR A 3 -7.57 -1.90 1.98
N ILE A 4 -7.55 -0.85 1.16
CA ILE A 4 -7.47 0.54 1.60
C ILE A 4 -8.64 1.34 1.04
N LYS A 5 -9.19 2.25 1.84
CA LYS A 5 -10.18 3.25 1.42
C LYS A 5 -9.59 4.64 1.49
N ILE A 6 -9.74 5.37 0.40
CA ILE A 6 -9.18 6.71 0.23
C ILE A 6 -10.28 7.65 -0.19
N GLN A 7 -10.41 8.76 0.51
CA GLN A 7 -11.31 9.85 0.17
C GLN A 7 -10.56 10.88 -0.67
N CYS A 8 -11.04 11.15 -1.88
CA CYS A 8 -10.48 12.16 -2.77
C CYS A 8 -10.55 13.54 -2.11
N ASP A 9 -9.44 14.29 -2.12
CA ASP A 9 -9.38 15.61 -1.48
C ASP A 9 -10.26 16.65 -2.20
N ASP A 10 -10.47 16.49 -3.51
CA ASP A 10 -11.16 17.49 -4.34
C ASP A 10 -12.69 17.30 -4.31
N CYS A 11 -13.18 16.07 -4.53
CA CYS A 11 -14.62 15.81 -4.65
C CYS A 11 -15.21 14.99 -3.49
N GLN A 12 -14.38 14.58 -2.52
CA GLN A 12 -14.79 13.83 -1.33
C GLN A 12 -15.38 12.43 -1.61
N LYS A 13 -15.26 11.94 -2.85
CA LYS A 13 -15.64 10.56 -3.21
C LYS A 13 -14.66 9.57 -2.57
N VAL A 14 -15.20 8.46 -2.05
CA VAL A 14 -14.40 7.37 -1.47
C VAL A 14 -14.13 6.30 -2.53
N HIS A 15 -12.88 5.91 -2.64
CA HIS A 15 -12.40 4.81 -3.48
C HIS A 15 -11.90 3.69 -2.56
N GLN A 16 -12.19 2.44 -2.93
CA GLN A 16 -11.64 1.26 -2.29
C GLN A 16 -10.71 0.58 -3.29
N ILE A 17 -9.53 0.18 -2.81
CA ILE A 17 -8.57 -0.62 -3.56
C ILE A 17 -8.30 -1.87 -2.75
N ASP A 18 -8.60 -3.04 -3.29
CA ASP A 18 -8.31 -4.31 -2.66
C ASP A 18 -6.83 -4.65 -2.82
N ALA A 19 -6.20 -5.28 -1.82
CA ALA A 19 -4.79 -5.66 -1.88
C ALA A 19 -4.43 -6.57 -3.07
N LYS A 20 -5.43 -7.26 -3.65
CA LYS A 20 -5.28 -8.09 -4.84
C LYS A 20 -5.16 -7.30 -6.15
N GLU A 21 -5.54 -6.03 -6.12
CA GLU A 21 -5.42 -5.10 -7.25
C GLU A 21 -4.06 -4.39 -7.24
N ILE A 22 -3.30 -4.51 -6.14
CA ILE A 22 -1.95 -3.97 -5.99
C ILE A 22 -0.98 -5.08 -6.38
N ASP A 23 -0.10 -4.79 -7.34
CA ASP A 23 0.99 -5.68 -7.70
C ASP A 23 2.16 -5.43 -6.74
N PHE A 24 2.49 -6.42 -5.92
CA PHE A 24 3.55 -6.33 -4.93
C PHE A 24 4.82 -6.98 -5.46
N GLU A 25 5.90 -6.21 -5.51
CA GLU A 25 7.21 -6.67 -5.91
C GLU A 25 8.17 -6.66 -4.73
N GLN A 26 9.07 -7.65 -4.68
CA GLN A 26 10.18 -7.62 -3.74
C GLN A 26 11.20 -6.57 -4.21
N VAL A 27 11.41 -5.53 -3.41
CA VAL A 27 12.31 -4.41 -3.75
C VAL A 27 13.62 -4.42 -2.99
N ASP A 28 13.68 -5.12 -1.85
CA ASP A 28 14.90 -5.24 -1.04
C ASP A 28 14.96 -6.57 -0.27
N SER A 29 16.17 -6.95 0.14
CA SER A 29 16.42 -8.11 1.00
C SER A 29 17.73 -7.94 1.77
N ASP A 30 17.69 -8.13 3.09
CA ASP A 30 18.86 -8.04 3.98
C ASP A 30 18.93 -9.22 4.94
N GLU A 31 20.10 -9.85 5.08
CA GLU A 31 20.29 -11.00 5.97
C GLU A 31 20.55 -10.56 7.41
N ARG A 32 19.74 -11.07 8.33
CA ARG A 32 19.79 -10.74 9.76
C ARG A 32 19.84 -12.00 10.63
N GLN A 33 19.79 -11.82 11.95
CA GLN A 33 20.01 -12.91 12.91
C GLN A 33 19.01 -14.08 12.79
N MET A 34 17.77 -13.82 12.35
CA MET A 34 16.71 -14.83 12.22
C MET A 34 16.44 -15.24 10.77
N GLY A 35 17.26 -14.81 9.81
CA GLY A 35 17.06 -15.00 8.38
C GLY A 35 16.94 -13.68 7.62
N ALA A 36 16.49 -13.74 6.38
CA ALA A 36 16.26 -12.55 5.56
C ALA A 36 15.12 -11.69 6.11
N GLU A 37 15.36 -10.38 6.18
CA GLU A 37 14.31 -9.38 6.11
C GLU A 37 14.03 -9.10 4.62
N ILE A 38 12.77 -9.23 4.21
CA ILE A 38 12.34 -8.99 2.83
C ILE A 38 11.43 -7.77 2.81
N THR A 39 11.68 -6.84 1.89
CA THR A 39 10.80 -5.68 1.68
C THR A 39 10.01 -5.86 0.39
N TYR A 40 8.71 -5.68 0.48
CA TYR A 40 7.80 -5.64 -0.66
C TYR A 40 7.22 -4.24 -0.82
N GLU A 41 7.08 -3.80 -2.07
CA GLU A 41 6.47 -2.52 -2.42
C GLU A 41 5.34 -2.75 -3.44
N GLY A 42 4.22 -2.06 -3.23
CA GLY A 42 3.08 -2.09 -4.13
C GLY A 42 2.61 -0.67 -4.43
N ASN A 43 2.57 -0.34 -5.72
CA ASN A 43 2.17 0.97 -6.21
C ASN A 43 0.88 0.87 -7.02
N VAL A 44 -0.07 1.76 -6.76
CA VAL A 44 -1.32 1.84 -7.55
C VAL A 44 -1.73 3.30 -7.72
N GLU A 45 -2.10 3.65 -8.95
CA GLU A 45 -2.66 4.94 -9.30
C GLU A 45 -4.11 4.74 -9.77
N ILE A 46 -5.02 5.53 -9.21
CA ILE A 46 -6.41 5.59 -9.66
C ILE A 46 -6.77 7.02 -10.04
N GLN A 47 -7.56 7.15 -11.10
CA GLN A 47 -8.15 8.43 -11.48
C GLN A 47 -9.56 8.55 -10.91
N CYS A 48 -9.78 9.56 -10.08
CA CYS A 48 -11.11 9.90 -9.58
C CYS A 48 -11.96 10.50 -10.71
N ASP A 49 -13.28 10.30 -10.65
CA ASP A 49 -14.25 10.85 -11.62
C ASP A 49 -14.18 12.38 -11.78
N CYS A 50 -13.69 13.10 -10.77
CA CYS A 50 -13.50 14.55 -10.83
C CYS A 50 -12.22 14.97 -11.58
N GLY A 51 -11.44 14.00 -12.08
CA GLY A 51 -10.18 14.21 -12.80
C GLY A 51 -8.94 14.27 -11.92
N LYS A 52 -9.07 14.11 -10.59
CA LYS A 52 -7.94 14.06 -9.65
C LYS A 52 -7.28 12.68 -9.69
N ASN A 53 -5.97 12.62 -9.81
CA ASN A 53 -5.20 11.38 -9.65
C ASN A 53 -4.92 11.15 -8.17
N ILE A 54 -5.06 9.90 -7.74
CA ILE A 54 -4.77 9.42 -6.39
C ILE A 54 -3.72 8.32 -6.54
N GLU A 55 -2.59 8.47 -5.87
CA GLU A 55 -1.52 7.48 -5.87
C GLU A 55 -1.39 6.87 -4.48
N VAL A 56 -1.13 5.57 -4.42
CA VAL A 56 -0.89 4.83 -3.19
C VAL A 56 0.40 4.06 -3.35
N ASN A 57 1.32 4.26 -2.41
CA ASN A 57 2.49 3.42 -2.23
C ASN A 57 2.37 2.68 -0.90
N HIS A 58 2.45 1.34 -0.93
CA HIS A 58 2.42 0.50 0.26
C HIS A 58 3.69 -0.34 0.34
N LEU A 59 4.38 -0.26 1.48
CA LEU A 59 5.53 -1.11 1.78
C LEU A 59 5.20 -2.03 2.96
N PHE A 60 5.64 -3.27 2.89
CA PHE A 60 5.67 -4.16 4.04
C PHE A 60 6.98 -4.95 4.11
N TRP A 61 7.39 -5.25 5.34
CA TRP A 61 8.62 -5.97 5.65
C TRP A 61 8.27 -7.29 6.30
N GLU A 62 8.85 -8.38 5.80
CA GLU A 62 8.81 -9.68 6.45
C GLU A 62 10.12 -9.92 7.19
N TYR A 63 10.07 -10.26 8.49
CA TYR A 63 11.25 -10.70 9.23
C TYR A 63 10.89 -11.61 10.42
N PRO A 64 11.33 -12.88 10.42
CA PRO A 64 12.00 -13.57 9.31
C PRO A 64 11.07 -13.74 8.10
N GLU A 65 11.62 -14.16 6.95
CA GLU A 65 10.85 -14.49 5.73
C GLU A 65 9.53 -15.22 6.05
N GLY A 66 8.42 -14.71 5.51
CA GLY A 66 7.07 -15.21 5.75
C GLY A 66 6.36 -14.68 7.00
N VAL A 67 6.95 -13.74 7.76
CA VAL A 67 6.32 -13.11 8.93
C VAL A 67 6.32 -11.59 8.78
N GLU A 68 5.14 -11.00 8.54
CA GLU A 68 4.96 -9.53 8.52
C GLU A 68 5.45 -8.92 9.85
N ASN A 69 6.41 -8.01 9.74
CA ASN A 69 7.07 -7.34 10.86
C ASN A 69 6.70 -5.85 10.91
N HIS A 70 6.63 -5.18 9.76
CA HIS A 70 6.30 -3.76 9.66
C HIS A 70 5.56 -3.46 8.36
N LYS A 71 4.84 -2.34 8.31
CA LYS A 71 4.24 -1.80 7.09
C LYS A 71 4.08 -0.30 7.13
N GLU A 72 4.07 0.30 5.96
CA GLU A 72 3.95 1.73 5.73
C GLU A 72 3.06 2.00 4.52
N THR A 73 2.32 3.10 4.54
CA THR A 73 1.46 3.47 3.42
C THR A 73 1.48 4.98 3.23
N GLU A 74 1.81 5.40 2.03
CA GLU A 74 1.77 6.78 1.60
C GLU A 74 0.66 6.96 0.56
N VAL A 75 -0.09 8.05 0.67
CA VAL A 75 -1.17 8.39 -0.26
C VAL A 75 -1.04 9.84 -0.70
N SER A 76 -1.12 10.05 -2.02
CA SER A 76 -1.17 11.37 -2.64
C SER A 76 -2.53 11.60 -3.30
N GLY A 77 -3.02 12.84 -3.32
CA GLY A 77 -4.30 13.19 -3.98
C GLY A 77 -5.57 12.76 -3.24
N GLY A 78 -5.44 12.15 -2.06
CA GLY A 78 -6.55 11.77 -1.18
C GLY A 78 -6.10 11.52 0.26
N THR A 79 -7.09 11.37 1.13
CA THR A 79 -6.91 11.09 2.56
C THR A 79 -7.35 9.66 2.88
N VAL A 80 -6.53 8.91 3.62
CA VAL A 80 -6.87 7.55 4.08
C VAL A 80 -8.00 7.62 5.10
N VAL A 81 -9.10 6.90 4.83
CA VAL A 81 -10.23 6.78 5.76
C VAL A 81 -10.26 5.42 6.46
N GLU A 82 -9.72 4.39 5.82
CA GLU A 82 -9.59 3.04 6.39
C GLU A 82 -8.44 2.32 5.71
N ASN A 83 -7.57 1.65 6.49
CA ASN A 83 -6.45 0.87 5.95
C ASN A 83 -6.40 -0.49 6.65
N THR A 84 -6.53 -1.55 5.87
CA THR A 84 -6.42 -2.95 6.31
C THR A 84 -5.40 -3.73 5.49
N LEU A 85 -4.59 -3.03 4.67
CA LEU A 85 -3.44 -3.61 3.97
C LEU A 85 -2.54 -4.35 4.95
#